data_AF-A0A4U2E1H3-F1
#
_entry.id   AF-A0A4U2E1H3-F1
#
_cell.length_a   1.000
_cell.length_b   1.000
_cell.length_c   1.000
_cell.angle_alpha   90.00
_cell.angle_beta   90.00
_cell.angle_gamma   90.00
#
_symmetry.space_group_name_H-M   'P 1'
#
loop_
_entity.id
_entity.type
_entity.pdbx_description
1 polymer ?
#
loop_
_entity_poly.entity_id
_entity_poly.type
_entity_poly.pdbx_seq_one_letter_code
_entity_poly.pdbx_strand_id
1 'polypeptide(L)'
;MAACDNPDSMAKGPISKPLFVVGTFADSDWKHVPQRKYIYKGNNFYQVVTQEKSGSYKMQYATELWSPQFTAKGNVMNVGELTPLTFGGYGTDTSVDIDEDGEYVWSLRFEGDGKPLNIM
;
A
#
# COMPACT_ATOMS: atom_id res chain seq x y z
N MET A 1 -16.22 -4.09 18.22
CA MET A 1 -15.86 -3.32 17.01
C MET A 1 -14.92 -4.22 16.24
N ALA A 2 -15.36 -4.74 15.10
CA ALA A 2 -14.52 -5.64 14.30
C ALA A 2 -13.37 -4.81 13.74
N ALA A 3 -12.14 -5.25 13.99
CA ALA A 3 -10.97 -4.61 13.41
C ALA A 3 -11.05 -4.78 11.88
N CYS A 4 -10.73 -3.72 11.13
CA CYS A 4 -10.83 -3.70 9.66
C CYS A 4 -9.72 -4.51 8.97
N ASP A 5 -8.88 -5.20 9.73
CA ASP A 5 -7.85 -6.10 9.24
C ASP A 5 -8.37 -7.53 9.12
N ASN A 6 -8.10 -8.14 7.97
CA ASN A 6 -8.34 -9.56 7.77
C ASN A 6 -7.32 -10.39 8.57
N PRO A 7 -7.67 -11.64 8.96
CA PRO A 7 -6.71 -12.54 9.56
C PRO A 7 -5.55 -12.84 8.60
N ASP A 8 -4.34 -12.99 9.15
CA ASP A 8 -3.15 -13.31 8.36
C ASP A 8 -3.30 -14.69 7.69
N SER A 9 -2.85 -14.78 6.44
CA SER A 9 -2.87 -16.05 5.71
C SER A 9 -1.46 -16.63 5.61
N MET A 10 -1.34 -17.93 5.90
CA MET A 10 -0.10 -18.69 5.65
C MET A 10 0.09 -19.06 4.17
N ALA A 11 -0.88 -18.75 3.30
CA ALA A 11 -0.75 -19.05 1.87
C ALA A 11 0.31 -18.17 1.21
N LYS A 12 0.94 -18.69 0.15
CA LYS A 12 1.85 -17.89 -0.68
C LYS A 12 1.00 -16.99 -1.57
N GLY A 13 0.97 -15.70 -1.26
CA GLY A 13 0.35 -14.69 -2.11
C GLY A 13 1.09 -14.54 -3.45
N PRO A 14 0.47 -13.85 -4.42
CA PRO A 14 0.99 -13.74 -5.77
C PRO A 14 2.29 -12.92 -5.86
N ILE A 15 2.51 -12.01 -4.90
CA ILE A 15 3.79 -11.30 -4.72
C ILE A 15 4.60 -12.05 -3.65
N SER A 16 5.69 -12.70 -4.08
CA SER A 16 6.59 -13.45 -3.20
C SER A 16 7.62 -12.58 -2.48
N LYS A 17 7.81 -11.35 -2.95
CA LYS A 17 8.75 -10.37 -2.39
C LYS A 17 8.05 -9.52 -1.32
N PRO A 18 8.78 -9.08 -0.29
CA PRO A 18 8.22 -8.17 0.70
C PRO A 18 7.91 -6.83 0.02
N LEU A 19 6.66 -6.38 0.16
CA LEU A 19 6.15 -5.13 -0.38
C LEU A 19 5.97 -4.14 0.76
N PHE A 20 6.22 -2.86 0.49
CA PHE A 20 6.14 -1.80 1.48
C PHE A 20 5.38 -0.62 0.90
N VAL A 21 4.68 0.11 1.76
CA VAL A 21 4.23 1.47 1.44
C VAL A 21 5.36 2.43 1.81
N VAL A 22 5.96 3.06 0.80
CA VAL A 22 7.04 4.02 0.95
C VAL A 22 6.55 5.39 0.49
N GLY A 23 7.00 6.45 1.14
CA GLY A 23 6.53 7.79 0.79
C GLY A 23 7.05 8.86 1.71
N THR A 24 6.54 10.07 1.57
CA THR A 24 6.89 11.25 2.39
C THR A 24 6.30 11.20 3.81
N PHE A 25 6.05 9.99 4.32
CA PHE A 25 5.55 9.79 5.68
C PHE A 25 6.63 10.16 6.69
N ALA A 26 6.21 10.72 7.83
CA ALA A 26 7.12 11.25 8.85
C ALA A 26 8.09 10.20 9.44
N ASP A 27 7.69 8.93 9.44
CA ASP A 27 8.45 7.81 10.00
C ASP A 27 9.31 7.05 8.96
N SER A 28 9.05 7.25 7.67
CA SER A 28 9.69 6.49 6.58
C SER A 28 10.54 7.37 5.68
N ASP A 29 10.02 8.51 5.19
CA ASP A 29 10.68 9.40 4.23
C ASP A 29 11.37 8.62 3.09
N TRP A 30 10.57 7.90 2.30
CA TRP A 30 10.98 7.03 1.18
C TRP A 30 11.83 5.80 1.55
N LYS A 31 11.95 5.47 2.85
CA LYS A 31 12.67 4.29 3.31
C LYS A 31 11.74 3.10 3.52
N HIS A 32 12.21 1.93 3.13
CA HIS A 32 11.56 0.65 3.43
C HIS A 32 11.70 0.35 4.92
N VAL A 33 10.66 0.67 5.69
CA VAL A 33 10.62 0.42 7.13
C VAL A 33 9.76 -0.80 7.45
N PRO A 34 10.16 -1.68 8.39
CA PRO A 34 9.41 -2.90 8.70
C PRO A 34 7.96 -2.65 9.13
N GLN A 35 7.68 -1.52 9.79
CA GLN A 35 6.34 -1.13 10.23
C GLN A 35 5.37 -0.85 9.07
N ARG A 36 5.89 -0.51 7.88
CA ARG A 36 5.11 -0.25 6.66
C ARG A 36 5.15 -1.43 5.68
N LYS A 37 5.56 -2.61 6.16
CA LYS A 37 5.59 -3.83 5.38
C LYS A 37 4.19 -4.42 5.25
N TYR A 38 3.79 -4.70 4.03
CA TYR A 38 2.54 -5.40 3.76
C TYR A 38 2.57 -6.85 4.24
N ILE A 39 1.47 -7.24 4.88
CA ILE A 39 1.21 -8.61 5.32
C ILE A 39 0.15 -9.22 4.41
N TYR A 40 0.41 -10.44 3.94
CA TYR A 40 -0.54 -11.16 3.12
C TYR A 40 -1.70 -11.69 3.96
N LYS A 41 -2.92 -11.29 3.59
CA LYS A 41 -4.14 -11.65 4.32
C LYS A 41 -4.96 -12.76 3.62
N GLY A 42 -4.46 -13.30 2.51
CA GLY A 42 -5.18 -14.28 1.70
C GLY A 42 -5.99 -13.63 0.58
N ASN A 43 -6.58 -14.44 -0.32
CA ASN A 43 -7.42 -13.95 -1.43
C ASN A 43 -6.76 -12.85 -2.30
N ASN A 44 -5.44 -12.90 -2.47
CA ASN A 44 -4.65 -11.87 -3.18
C ASN A 44 -4.73 -10.47 -2.54
N PHE A 45 -5.07 -10.39 -1.26
CA PHE A 45 -5.05 -9.16 -0.46
C PHE A 45 -3.80 -9.07 0.40
N TYR A 46 -3.25 -7.86 0.44
CA TYR A 46 -2.15 -7.46 1.29
C TYR A 46 -2.60 -6.24 2.07
N GLN A 47 -2.39 -6.23 3.38
CA GLN A 47 -2.73 -5.10 4.22
C GLN A 47 -1.57 -4.70 5.10
N VAL A 48 -1.47 -3.41 5.38
CA VAL A 48 -0.63 -2.88 6.44
C VAL A 48 -1.39 -1.80 7.18
N VAL A 49 -1.27 -1.81 8.50
CA VAL A 49 -1.92 -0.85 9.38
C VAL A 49 -0.85 0.11 9.87
N THR A 50 -1.05 1.41 9.63
CA THR A 50 -0.10 2.45 9.99
C THR A 50 -0.82 3.60 10.69
N GLN A 51 -0.10 4.25 11.60
CA GLN A 51 -0.57 5.49 12.21
C GLN A 51 -0.18 6.65 11.30
N GLU A 52 -1.15 7.31 10.70
CA GLU A 52 -0.92 8.49 9.84
C GLU A 52 -1.41 9.76 10.52
N LYS A 53 -0.85 10.89 10.09
CA LYS A 53 -1.31 12.22 10.51
C LYS A 53 -2.05 12.88 9.35
N SER A 54 -2.83 13.91 9.66
CA SER A 54 -3.47 14.75 8.66
C SER A 54 -2.40 15.47 7.82
N GLY A 55 -2.60 15.49 6.51
CA GLY A 55 -1.71 16.12 5.55
C GLY A 55 -1.71 15.43 4.19
N SER A 56 -1.04 16.06 3.23
CA SER A 56 -0.85 15.51 1.89
C SER A 56 0.44 14.69 1.85
N TYR A 57 0.35 13.43 1.44
CA TYR A 57 1.48 12.51 1.32
C TYR A 57 1.66 12.06 -0.12
N LYS A 58 2.93 11.85 -0.49
CA LYS A 58 3.27 11.14 -1.72
C LYS A 58 3.79 9.78 -1.37
N MET A 59 3.27 8.74 -2.01
CA MET A 59 3.62 7.36 -1.71
C MET A 59 3.68 6.48 -2.95
N GLN A 60 4.35 5.35 -2.80
CA GLN A 60 4.48 4.30 -3.79
C GLN A 60 4.50 2.95 -3.08
N TYR A 61 4.06 1.91 -3.79
CA TYR A 61 4.12 0.54 -3.29
C TYR A 61 5.26 -0.18 -3.98
N ALA A 62 6.33 -0.45 -3.26
CA ALA A 62 7.56 -0.97 -3.83
C ALA A 62 8.12 -2.12 -2.99
N THR A 63 8.82 -3.03 -3.67
CA THR A 63 9.70 -3.98 -3.00
C THR A 63 10.98 -3.27 -2.59
N GLU A 64 11.76 -3.86 -1.67
CA GLU A 64 13.05 -3.28 -1.21
C GLU A 64 14.04 -2.99 -2.35
N LEU A 65 13.90 -3.70 -3.48
CA LEU A 65 14.71 -3.52 -4.69
C LEU A 65 14.09 -2.53 -5.68
N TRP A 66 13.02 -1.82 -5.30
CA TRP A 66 12.24 -0.95 -6.18
C TRP A 66 11.80 -1.65 -7.47
N SER A 67 11.54 -2.95 -7.42
CA SER A 67 11.11 -3.73 -8.57
C SER A 67 10.42 -5.02 -8.12
N PRO A 68 9.10 -5.17 -8.36
CA PRO A 68 8.19 -4.22 -9.00
C PRO A 68 7.85 -3.00 -8.11
N GLN A 69 7.35 -1.94 -8.76
CA GLN A 69 6.78 -0.73 -8.14
C GLN A 69 5.36 -0.55 -8.65
N PHE A 70 4.48 -0.01 -7.81
CA PHE A 70 3.07 0.23 -8.12
C PHE A 70 2.61 1.59 -7.62
N THR A 71 1.68 2.18 -8.36
CA THR A 71 1.01 3.43 -8.02
C THR A 71 -0.47 3.38 -8.36
N ALA A 72 -1.25 4.23 -7.71
CA ALA A 72 -2.64 4.45 -8.09
C ALA A 72 -2.72 5.06 -9.50
N LYS A 73 -3.69 4.59 -10.27
CA LYS A 73 -3.97 5.08 -11.60
C LYS A 73 -4.34 6.57 -11.54
N GLY A 74 -3.59 7.39 -12.25
CA GLY A 74 -3.77 8.85 -12.21
C GLY A 74 -2.94 9.54 -11.13
N ASN A 75 -2.08 8.81 -10.40
CA ASN A 75 -1.17 9.35 -9.40
C ASN A 75 -1.87 10.08 -8.23
N VAL A 76 -3.15 9.80 -8.01
CA VAL A 76 -3.94 10.33 -6.92
C VAL A 76 -4.88 9.25 -6.42
N MET A 77 -5.09 9.22 -5.11
CA MET A 77 -6.14 8.41 -4.49
C MET A 77 -6.75 9.15 -3.32
N ASN A 78 -7.98 8.78 -2.99
CA ASN A 78 -8.68 9.28 -1.81
C ASN A 78 -8.82 8.16 -0.79
N VAL A 79 -8.74 8.51 0.50
CA VAL A 79 -8.94 7.56 1.59
C VAL A 79 -10.33 6.95 1.50
N GLY A 80 -10.40 5.61 1.58
CA GLY A 80 -11.66 4.87 1.55
C GLY A 80 -12.25 4.68 0.14
N GLU A 81 -11.60 5.22 -0.90
CA GLU A 81 -11.99 4.99 -2.29
C GLU A 81 -11.10 3.93 -2.94
N LEU A 82 -11.76 2.97 -3.59
CA LEU A 82 -11.08 1.91 -4.31
C LEU A 82 -10.51 2.47 -5.62
N THR A 83 -9.17 2.59 -5.67
CA THR A 83 -8.47 3.14 -6.83
C THR A 83 -7.72 2.04 -7.57
N PRO A 84 -7.81 1.95 -8.91
CA PRO A 84 -7.05 0.96 -9.67
C PRO A 84 -5.54 1.16 -9.47
N LEU A 85 -4.79 0.07 -9.31
CA LEU A 85 -3.33 0.11 -9.28
C LEU A 85 -2.77 -0.12 -10.67
N THR A 86 -1.67 0.54 -10.95
CA THR A 86 -0.88 0.39 -12.17
C THR A 86 0.59 0.16 -11.81
N PHE A 87 1.36 -0.38 -12.74
CA PHE A 87 2.82 -0.42 -12.58
C PHE A 87 3.35 1.01 -12.49
N GLY A 88 4.06 1.29 -11.41
CA GLY A 88 4.74 2.55 -11.18
C GLY A 88 6.12 2.56 -11.84
N GLY A 89 6.74 3.72 -11.84
CA GLY A 89 8.13 3.96 -12.22
C GLY A 89 8.72 5.13 -11.45
N TYR A 90 9.93 5.51 -11.85
CA TYR A 90 10.62 6.64 -11.24
C TYR A 90 9.83 7.94 -11.43
N GLY A 91 9.47 8.61 -10.33
CA GLY A 91 8.74 9.88 -10.33
C GLY A 91 7.24 9.77 -10.60
N THR A 92 6.69 8.55 -10.64
CA THR A 92 5.23 8.36 -10.57
C THR A 92 4.91 8.07 -9.12
N ASP A 93 4.50 9.10 -8.39
CA ASP A 93 4.13 8.98 -6.98
C ASP A 93 2.61 9.12 -6.87
N THR A 94 1.99 8.36 -5.97
CA THR A 94 0.57 8.52 -5.64
C THR A 94 0.43 9.60 -4.57
N SER A 95 -0.31 10.65 -4.88
CA SER A 95 -0.72 11.64 -3.88
C SER A 95 -1.96 11.16 -3.15
N VAL A 96 -1.97 11.30 -1.83
CA VAL A 96 -3.13 11.07 -0.98
C VAL A 96 -3.23 12.21 0.04
N ASP A 97 -4.43 12.73 0.22
CA ASP A 97 -4.74 13.67 1.30
C ASP A 97 -5.44 12.91 2.42
N ILE A 98 -4.88 13.06 3.63
CA ILE A 98 -5.43 12.50 4.86
C ILE A 98 -5.98 13.68 5.66
N ASP A 99 -7.28 13.71 5.89
CA ASP A 99 -7.93 14.83 6.59
C ASP A 99 -7.78 14.74 8.11
N GLU A 100 -7.66 13.54 8.67
CA GLU A 100 -7.67 13.31 10.12
C GLU A 100 -6.50 12.43 10.58
N ASP A 101 -5.92 12.76 11.74
CA ASP A 101 -4.94 11.89 12.41
C ASP A 101 -5.61 10.58 12.82
N GLY A 102 -4.96 9.44 12.59
CA GLY A 102 -5.58 8.16 12.92
C GLY A 102 -4.81 6.93 12.49
N GLU A 103 -5.45 5.78 12.68
CA GLU A 103 -4.98 4.50 12.17
C GLU A 103 -5.61 4.24 10.80
N TYR A 104 -4.77 3.96 9.80
CA TYR A 104 -5.18 3.72 8.43
C TYR A 104 -4.75 2.33 7.99
N VAL A 105 -5.61 1.67 7.21
CA VAL A 105 -5.36 0.32 6.69
C VAL A 105 -5.16 0.39 5.20
N TRP A 106 -3.91 0.41 4.77
CA TRP A 106 -3.56 0.36 3.35
C TRP A 106 -3.79 -1.05 2.83
N SER A 107 -4.66 -1.20 1.85
CA SER A 107 -5.16 -2.49 1.36
C SER A 107 -4.90 -2.65 -0.14
N LEU A 108 -3.88 -3.44 -0.47
CA LEU A 108 -3.54 -3.76 -1.86
C LEU A 108 -4.19 -5.07 -2.28
N ARG A 109 -4.79 -5.07 -3.46
CA ARG A 109 -5.32 -6.25 -4.11
C ARG A 109 -4.59 -6.51 -5.41
N PHE A 110 -4.24 -7.77 -5.61
CA PHE A 110 -3.63 -8.27 -6.84
C PHE A 110 -4.57 -9.27 -7.53
N GLU A 111 -4.38 -9.46 -8.83
CA GLU A 111 -4.93 -10.62 -9.53
C GLU A 111 -4.16 -11.89 -9.16
N GLY A 112 -4.75 -13.06 -9.43
CA GLY A 112 -4.12 -14.35 -9.16
C GLY A 112 -2.79 -14.59 -9.89
N ASP A 113 -2.51 -13.79 -10.92
CA ASP A 113 -1.26 -13.82 -11.69
C ASP A 113 -0.20 -12.82 -11.15
N GLY A 114 -0.50 -12.09 -10.06
CA GLY A 114 0.40 -11.06 -9.49
C GLY A 114 0.34 -9.71 -10.17
N LYS A 115 -0.65 -9.48 -11.02
CA LYS A 115 -0.93 -8.15 -11.59
C LYS A 115 -1.56 -7.24 -10.54
N PRO A 116 -1.15 -5.97 -10.46
CA PRO A 116 -1.80 -5.01 -9.58
C PRO A 116 -3.26 -4.83 -10.00
N LEU A 117 -4.19 -4.90 -9.05
CA LEU A 117 -5.60 -4.68 -9.30
C LEU A 117 -6.03 -3.33 -8.73
N ASN A 118 -6.10 -3.21 -7.40
CA ASN A 118 -6.68 -2.05 -6.72
C ASN A 118 -5.97 -1.74 -5.40
N ILE A 119 -6.00 -0.48 -4.97
CA ILE A 119 -5.65 0.00 -3.63
C ILE A 119 -6.90 0.61 -2.96
N MET A 120 -6.99 0.47 -1.64
CA MET A 120 -7.91 1.18 -0.76
C MET A 120 -7.20 1.61 0.51
#